data_AF-A0A960EEU9-F1
#
_entry.id   AF-A0A960EEU9-F1
#
_cell.length_a   1.000
_cell.length_b   1.000
_cell.length_c   1.000
_cell.angle_alpha   90.00
_cell.angle_beta   90.00
_cell.angle_gamma   90.00
#
_symmetry.space_group_name_H-M   'P 1'
#
loop_
_entity.id
_entity.type
_entity.pdbx_description
1 polymer ?
#
loop_
_entity_poly.entity_id
_entity_poly.type
_entity_poly.pdbx_seq_one_letter_code
_entity_poly.pdbx_strand_id
1 'polypeptide(L)'
;MLVAAVFAGLLLIAVTSLNGLDEHSAERECRDELRALKAASERFKAELTVYPENDQKLQDAGYLQLGDTPNWKVVTPSLEGEPTYVHVGDRCTSLDP
;
A
#
# COMPACT_ATOMS: atom_id res chain seq x y z
N MET A 1 32.41 -0.98 35.02
CA MET A 1 32.28 -0.10 33.84
C MET A 1 32.06 -0.88 32.54
N LEU A 2 32.81 -1.95 32.26
CA LEU A 2 32.70 -2.70 31.00
C LEU A 2 31.31 -3.31 30.76
N VAL A 3 30.69 -3.87 31.81
CA VAL A 3 29.32 -4.42 31.75
C VAL A 3 28.30 -3.33 31.39
N ALA A 4 28.38 -2.13 31.99
CA ALA A 4 27.46 -1.03 31.70
C ALA A 4 27.57 -0.53 30.25
N ALA A 5 28.79 -0.47 29.71
CA ALA A 5 29.02 -0.07 28.32
C ALA A 5 28.44 -1.09 27.32
N VAL A 6 28.57 -2.38 27.61
CA VAL A 6 28.00 -3.46 26.78
C VAL A 6 26.46 -3.40 26.80
N PHE A 7 25.86 -3.21 27.97
CA PHE A 7 24.40 -3.06 28.08
C PHE A 7 23.87 -1.82 27.34
N ALA A 8 24.56 -0.68 27.45
CA ALA A 8 24.18 0.52 26.71
C ALA A 8 24.30 0.34 25.19
N GLY A 9 25.34 -0.35 24.72
CA GLY A 9 25.52 -0.70 23.31
C GLY A 9 24.41 -1.61 22.79
N LEU A 10 24.03 -2.64 23.55
CA LEU A 10 22.94 -3.56 23.19
C LEU A 10 21.58 -2.85 23.13
N LEU A 11 21.30 -1.93 24.07
CA LEU A 11 20.07 -1.14 24.06
C LEU A 11 19.98 -0.22 22.84
N LEU A 12 21.09 0.41 22.44
CA LEU A 12 21.12 1.25 21.23
C LEU A 12 20.82 0.44 19.96
N ILE A 13 21.42 -0.75 19.81
CA ILE A 13 21.18 -1.63 18.66
C ILE A 13 19.72 -2.13 18.62
N ALA A 14 19.14 -2.44 19.78
CA ALA A 14 17.75 -2.87 19.87
C ALA A 14 16.78 -1.75 19.44
N VAL A 15 16.99 -0.52 19.91
CA VAL A 15 16.14 0.63 19.56
C VAL A 15 16.20 0.96 18.07
N THR A 16 17.39 0.98 17.46
CA THR A 16 17.53 1.27 16.03
C THR A 16 16.95 0.16 15.15
N SER A 17 17.05 -1.11 15.59
CA SER A 17 16.48 -2.25 14.86
C SER A 17 14.95 -2.26 14.89
N LEU A 18 14.33 -1.82 15.99
CA LEU A 18 12.87 -1.74 16.10
C LEU A 18 12.30 -0.68 15.15
N ASN A 19 12.88 0.52 15.11
CA ASN A 19 12.41 1.59 14.23
C ASN A 19 12.56 1.25 12.74
N GLY A 20 13.65 0.59 12.34
CA GLY A 20 13.87 0.22 10.93
C GLY A 20 12.98 -0.91 10.42
N LEU A 21 12.41 -1.75 11.31
CA LEU A 21 11.51 -2.82 10.91
C LEU A 21 10.12 -2.30 10.53
N ASP A 22 9.63 -1.27 11.24
CA ASP A 22 8.32 -0.67 10.99
C ASP A 22 8.26 0.10 9.65
N GLU A 23 9.36 0.73 9.24
CA GLU A 23 9.44 1.41 7.94
C GLU A 23 9.48 0.41 6.77
N HIS A 24 10.25 -0.67 6.90
CA HIS A 24 10.38 -1.70 5.85
C HIS A 24 9.15 -2.61 5.69
N SER A 25 8.32 -2.74 6.72
CA SER A 25 7.02 -3.41 6.63
C SER A 25 5.98 -2.51 5.97
N ALA A 26 5.93 -1.22 6.34
CA ALA A 26 5.01 -0.26 5.72
C ALA A 26 5.20 -0.13 4.20
N GLU A 27 6.44 -0.01 3.71
CA GLU A 27 6.71 0.10 2.27
C GLU A 27 6.28 -1.17 1.49
N ARG A 28 6.42 -2.34 2.11
CA ARG A 28 5.98 -3.61 1.50
C ARG A 28 4.47 -3.71 1.45
N GLU A 29 3.79 -3.44 2.56
CA GLU A 29 2.33 -3.40 2.63
C GLU A 29 1.76 -2.47 1.56
N CYS A 30 2.30 -1.26 1.45
CA CYS A 30 1.87 -0.28 0.46
C CYS A 30 2.08 -0.73 -0.99
N ARG A 31 3.18 -1.42 -1.31
CA ARG A 31 3.38 -1.99 -2.66
C ARG A 31 2.43 -3.14 -2.94
N ASP A 32 2.14 -3.97 -1.95
CA ASP A 32 1.25 -5.11 -2.11
C ASP A 32 -0.21 -4.65 -2.25
N GLU A 33 -0.62 -3.62 -1.50
CA GLU A 33 -1.91 -2.94 -1.68
C GLU A 33 -2.04 -2.38 -3.11
N LEU A 34 -1.05 -1.63 -3.59
CA LEU A 34 -1.08 -1.06 -4.95
C LEU A 34 -1.15 -2.18 -6.02
N ARG A 35 -0.42 -3.27 -5.82
CA ARG A 35 -0.45 -4.42 -6.72
C ARG A 35 -1.83 -5.09 -6.73
N ALA A 36 -2.45 -5.26 -5.56
CA ALA A 36 -3.79 -5.81 -5.42
C ALA A 36 -4.83 -4.94 -6.14
N LEU A 37 -4.79 -3.62 -5.91
CA LEU A 37 -5.67 -2.65 -6.56
C LEU A 37 -5.53 -2.68 -8.09
N LYS A 38 -4.29 -2.66 -8.60
CA LYS A 38 -4.02 -2.77 -10.05
C LYS A 38 -4.53 -4.08 -10.64
N ALA A 39 -4.29 -5.20 -9.97
CA ALA A 39 -4.75 -6.50 -10.42
C ALA A 39 -6.29 -6.57 -10.45
N ALA A 40 -6.97 -5.99 -9.46
CA ALA A 40 -8.43 -5.91 -9.44
C ALA A 40 -8.98 -5.04 -10.58
N SER A 41 -8.38 -3.87 -10.84
CA SER A 41 -8.74 -3.01 -11.97
C SER A 41 -8.58 -3.70 -13.33
N GLU A 42 -7.48 -4.44 -13.52
CA GLU A 42 -7.26 -5.18 -14.77
C GLU A 42 -8.24 -6.35 -14.94
N ARG A 43 -8.61 -7.04 -13.86
CA ARG A 43 -9.66 -8.08 -13.90
C ARG A 43 -11.02 -7.49 -14.26
N PHE A 44 -11.39 -6.36 -13.64
CA PHE A 44 -12.61 -5.64 -13.96
C PHE A 44 -12.65 -5.25 -15.45
N LYS A 45 -11.53 -4.73 -15.99
CA LYS A 45 -11.42 -4.43 -17.42
C LYS A 45 -11.51 -5.67 -18.30
N ALA A 46 -10.89 -6.78 -17.91
CA ALA A 46 -10.94 -8.01 -18.71
C ALA A 46 -12.36 -8.54 -18.86
N GLU A 47 -13.20 -8.38 -17.83
CA GLU A 47 -14.58 -8.88 -17.83
C GLU A 47 -15.59 -7.87 -18.39
N LEU A 48 -15.44 -6.58 -18.09
CA LEU A 48 -16.39 -5.53 -18.44
C LEU A 48 -15.93 -4.63 -19.60
N THR A 49 -14.72 -4.86 -20.13
CA THR A 49 -14.09 -4.09 -21.23
C THR A 49 -13.82 -2.61 -20.91
N VAL A 50 -14.05 -2.19 -19.66
CA VAL A 50 -13.83 -0.80 -19.18
C VAL A 50 -13.09 -0.80 -17.86
N TYR A 51 -12.35 0.26 -17.56
CA TYR A 51 -11.73 0.41 -16.24
C TYR A 51 -12.76 0.81 -15.18
N PRO A 52 -12.55 0.43 -13.89
CA PRO A 52 -13.46 0.81 -12.82
C PRO A 52 -13.38 2.33 -12.58
N GLU A 53 -14.51 3.00 -12.40
CA GLU A 53 -14.53 4.45 -12.10
C GLU A 53 -13.86 4.77 -10.77
N ASN A 54 -14.04 3.87 -9.79
CA ASN A 54 -13.55 3.98 -8.42
C ASN A 54 -13.43 2.59 -7.76
N ASP A 55 -12.87 2.58 -6.56
CA ASP A 55 -12.75 1.42 -5.66
C ASP A 55 -14.11 0.80 -5.30
N GLN A 56 -15.18 1.59 -5.22
CA GLN A 56 -16.53 1.07 -5.00
C GLN A 56 -16.98 0.12 -6.12
N LYS A 57 -16.69 0.43 -7.39
CA LYS A 57 -17.02 -0.47 -8.52
C LYS A 57 -16.30 -1.81 -8.43
N LEU A 58 -15.07 -1.82 -7.93
CA LEU A 58 -14.32 -3.06 -7.69
C LEU A 58 -14.94 -3.88 -6.56
N GLN A 59 -15.43 -3.21 -5.51
CA GLN A 59 -16.15 -3.88 -4.41
C GLN A 59 -17.50 -4.44 -4.87
N ASP A 60 -18.29 -3.65 -5.57
CA ASP A 60 -19.62 -4.06 -6.06
C ASP A 60 -19.53 -5.27 -7.01
N ALA A 61 -18.46 -5.34 -7.79
CA ALA A 61 -18.18 -6.47 -8.67
C ALA A 61 -17.42 -7.63 -8.00
N GLY A 62 -17.03 -7.49 -6.72
CA GLY A 62 -16.40 -8.54 -5.93
C GLY A 62 -14.92 -8.80 -6.24
N TYR A 63 -14.20 -7.87 -6.89
CA TYR A 63 -12.77 -8.01 -7.18
C TYR A 63 -11.85 -7.52 -6.07
N LEU A 64 -12.35 -6.67 -5.16
CA LEU A 64 -11.57 -6.07 -4.08
C LEU A 64 -12.47 -5.65 -2.91
N GLN A 65 -12.02 -5.76 -1.66
CA GLN A 65 -12.71 -5.08 -0.55
C GLN A 65 -12.07 -3.72 -0.29
N LEU A 66 -12.87 -2.71 0.07
CA LEU A 66 -12.35 -1.37 0.37
C LEU A 66 -11.31 -1.34 1.51
N GLY A 67 -11.36 -2.33 2.41
CA GLY A 67 -10.40 -2.49 3.50
C GLY A 67 -9.08 -3.17 3.09
N ASP A 68 -8.99 -3.73 1.89
CA ASP A 68 -7.78 -4.43 1.43
C ASP A 68 -6.70 -3.47 0.93
N THR A 69 -7.09 -2.24 0.57
CA THR A 69 -6.18 -1.20 0.05
C THR A 69 -6.44 0.15 0.73
N PRO A 70 -6.34 0.24 2.07
CA PRO A 70 -6.72 1.44 2.81
C PRO A 70 -5.86 2.66 2.47
N ASN A 71 -4.66 2.47 1.88
CA ASN A 71 -3.77 3.56 1.53
C ASN A 71 -3.82 3.97 0.06
N TRP A 72 -4.58 3.27 -0.79
CA TRP A 72 -4.64 3.50 -2.23
C TRP A 72 -6.06 3.58 -2.75
N LYS A 73 -6.31 4.50 -3.69
CA LYS A 73 -7.56 4.58 -4.44
C LYS A 73 -7.32 4.59 -5.93
N VAL A 74 -8.24 3.98 -6.66
CA VAL A 74 -8.29 4.06 -8.12
C VAL A 74 -9.20 5.22 -8.52
N VAL A 75 -8.71 6.06 -9.42
CA VAL A 75 -9.42 7.20 -9.98
C VAL A 75 -9.30 7.11 -11.49
N THR A 76 -10.41 6.81 -12.16
CA THR A 76 -10.42 6.71 -13.62
C THR A 76 -11.22 7.88 -14.18
N PRO A 77 -10.58 8.83 -14.90
CA PRO A 77 -11.23 10.06 -15.34
C PRO A 77 -12.32 9.82 -16.41
N SER A 78 -12.29 8.67 -17.09
CA SER A 78 -13.34 8.22 -18.01
C SER A 78 -13.29 6.70 -18.14
N LEU A 79 -14.40 6.05 -18.49
CA LEU A 79 -14.48 4.57 -18.59
C LEU A 79 -13.51 3.96 -19.62
N GLU A 80 -13.07 4.74 -20.60
CA GLU A 80 -12.09 4.34 -21.63
C GLU A 80 -10.67 4.85 -21.34
N GLY A 81 -10.52 5.68 -20.31
CA GLY A 81 -9.23 6.24 -19.89
C GLY A 81 -8.45 5.29 -19.00
N GLU A 82 -7.13 5.45 -18.98
CA GLU A 82 -6.26 4.67 -18.08
C GLU A 82 -6.51 5.09 -16.62
N PRO A 83 -6.57 4.14 -15.66
CA PRO A 83 -6.81 4.44 -14.25
C PRO A 83 -5.57 5.07 -13.62
N THR A 84 -5.77 6.11 -12.84
CA THR A 84 -4.74 6.68 -11.96
C THR A 84 -4.89 6.09 -10.57
N TYR A 85 -3.76 5.77 -9.94
CA TYR A 85 -3.73 5.24 -8.57
C TYR A 85 -3.20 6.34 -7.66
N VAL A 86 -4.05 6.83 -6.76
CA VAL A 86 -3.72 7.92 -5.85
C VAL A 86 -3.53 7.38 -4.44
N HIS A 87 -2.52 7.92 -3.77
CA HIS A 87 -2.23 7.63 -2.39
C HIS A 87 -3.14 8.46 -1.47
N VAL A 88 -3.72 7.84 -0.45
CA VAL A 88 -4.71 8.49 0.45
C VAL A 88 -4.47 8.26 1.96
N GLY A 89 -3.57 7.35 2.34
CA GLY A 89 -3.35 6.97 3.74
C GLY A 89 -1.99 7.46 4.27
N ASP A 90 -1.80 7.57 5.59
CA ASP A 90 -0.56 8.17 6.11
C ASP A 90 0.67 7.25 6.07
N ARG A 91 0.47 5.96 5.74
CA ARG A 91 1.51 4.92 5.87
C ARG A 91 2.46 4.78 4.69
N CYS A 92 2.08 5.26 3.50
CA CYS A 92 2.89 5.11 2.28
C CYS A 92 3.57 6.40 1.82
N THR A 93 3.75 7.36 2.72
CA THR A 93 4.31 8.69 2.43
C THR A 93 5.78 8.66 1.96
N SER A 94 6.48 7.53 2.07
CA SER A 94 7.84 7.34 1.51
C SER A 94 7.87 6.78 0.08
N LEU A 95 6.72 6.36 -0.47
CA LEU A 95 6.57 5.88 -1.84
C LEU A 95 6.14 7.05 -2.75
N ASP A 96 7.00 8.05 -2.89
CA ASP A 96 6.86 9.06 -3.94
C ASP A 96 7.18 8.41 -5.31
N PRO A 97 6.35 8.59 -6.35
CA PRO A 97 6.54 7.99 -7.68
C PRO A 97 7.76 8.50 -8.46
#